data_AF-A0A843HYG9-F1
#
_entry.id   AF-A0A843HYG9-F1
#
_cell.length_a   1.000
_cell.length_b   1.000
_cell.length_c   1.000
_cell.angle_alpha   90.00
_cell.angle_beta   90.00
_cell.angle_gamma   90.00
#
_symmetry.space_group_name_H-M   'P 1'
#
loop_
_entity.id
_entity.type
_entity.pdbx_description
1 polymer ?
#
loop_
_entity_poly.entity_id
_entity_poly.type
_entity_poly.pdbx_seq_one_letter_code
_entity_poly.pdbx_strand_id
1 'polypeptide(L)'
;MIIKLYKNLSEKNHLDKDITQLGPDVIGTLRDGCSIIDPIIKVENAVNNHLTECNYAYIPEFGRYYFINNITCKGNLFEIQMHVDVLSTYKEVIRNNTAVVSRQQNNYNLYLQDGNFKTNAFPHMQIIQFPEGFSSFNFILSVAG
;
A
#
# COMPACT_ATOMS: atom_id res chain seq x y z
N MET A 1 26.04 0.92 11.45
CA MET A 1 24.67 0.53 11.08
C MET A 1 24.72 -0.45 9.90
N ILE A 2 23.86 -1.47 9.87
CA ILE A 2 23.80 -2.46 8.78
C ILE A 2 22.79 -2.01 7.71
N ILE A 3 23.16 -2.15 6.44
CA ILE A 3 22.32 -1.82 5.28
C ILE A 3 22.35 -3.01 4.33
N LYS A 4 21.18 -3.49 3.94
CA LYS A 4 21.05 -4.53 2.92
C LYS A 4 20.65 -3.88 1.60
N LEU A 5 21.43 -4.08 0.56
CA LEU A 5 21.19 -3.50 -0.76
C LEU A 5 20.45 -4.49 -1.66
N TYR A 6 19.52 -3.99 -2.46
CA TYR A 6 18.70 -4.77 -3.36
C TYR A 6 18.57 -4.11 -4.73
N LYS A 7 18.26 -4.95 -5.72
CA LYS A 7 17.70 -4.56 -7.00
C LYS A 7 16.20 -4.87 -6.99
N ASN A 8 15.38 -3.83 -7.05
CA ASN A 8 13.94 -3.90 -7.22
C ASN A 8 13.59 -3.79 -8.71
N LEU A 9 12.79 -4.74 -9.22
CA LEU A 9 12.27 -4.74 -10.59
C LEU A 9 10.79 -4.31 -10.67
N SER A 10 10.08 -4.26 -9.55
CA SER A 10 8.67 -3.85 -9.54
C SER A 10 8.51 -2.34 -9.57
N GLU A 11 7.36 -1.91 -10.06
CA GLU A 11 6.94 -0.51 -10.08
C GLU A 11 6.88 0.11 -8.68
N LYS A 12 6.95 1.45 -8.61
CA LYS A 12 6.94 2.20 -7.35
C LYS A 12 5.69 1.93 -6.49
N ASN A 13 4.52 1.80 -7.10
CA ASN A 13 3.24 1.62 -6.40
C ASN A 13 2.79 0.14 -6.34
N HIS A 14 3.73 -0.80 -6.41
CA HIS A 14 3.44 -2.22 -6.22
C HIS A 14 3.68 -2.64 -4.76
N LEU A 15 2.74 -3.34 -4.14
CA LEU A 15 2.87 -3.78 -2.74
C LEU A 15 3.93 -4.89 -2.58
N ASP A 16 3.93 -5.84 -3.52
CA ASP A 16 4.80 -7.01 -3.55
C ASP A 16 6.06 -6.77 -4.39
N LYS A 17 7.10 -6.17 -3.81
CA LYS A 17 8.34 -5.90 -4.56
C LYS A 17 9.10 -7.18 -4.91
N ASP A 18 9.49 -7.30 -6.17
CA ASP A 18 10.42 -8.28 -6.72
C ASP A 18 11.85 -7.79 -6.48
N ILE A 19 12.36 -8.09 -5.29
CA ILE A 19 13.70 -7.67 -4.84
C ILE A 19 14.70 -8.82 -4.89
N THR A 20 15.88 -8.54 -5.42
CA THR A 20 17.04 -9.46 -5.37
C THR A 20 18.15 -8.82 -4.56
N GLN A 21 18.68 -9.52 -3.56
CA GLN A 21 19.78 -8.98 -2.73
C GLN A 21 21.06 -8.87 -3.55
N LEU A 22 21.71 -7.71 -3.45
CA LEU A 22 22.97 -7.43 -4.11
C LEU A 22 24.12 -7.51 -3.11
N GLY A 23 24.88 -8.61 -3.19
CA GLY A 23 26.11 -8.77 -2.42
C GLY A 23 25.91 -8.84 -0.89
N PRO A 24 27.03 -8.72 -0.14
CA PRO A 24 27.00 -8.77 1.32
C PRO A 24 26.41 -7.49 1.93
N ASP A 25 25.99 -7.61 3.17
CA ASP A 25 25.51 -6.49 3.98
C ASP A 25 26.59 -5.41 4.12
N VAL A 26 26.18 -4.15 3.95
CA VAL A 26 27.07 -2.98 3.98
C VAL A 26 27.00 -2.31 5.34
N ILE A 27 28.14 -1.87 5.85
CA ILE A 27 28.22 -1.11 7.10
C ILE A 27 28.29 0.37 6.77
N GLY A 28 27.25 1.10 7.16
CA GLY A 28 27.19 2.56 7.02
C GLY A 28 27.27 3.29 8.36
N THR A 29 27.66 4.55 8.29
CA THR A 29 27.63 5.51 9.41
C THR A 29 26.53 6.54 9.18
N LEU A 30 25.80 6.85 10.25
CA LEU A 30 24.81 7.92 10.26
C LEU A 30 25.52 9.24 10.55
N ARG A 31 24.99 10.34 10.00
CA ARG A 31 25.37 11.69 10.42
C ARG A 31 24.74 11.98 11.79
N ASP A 32 25.33 12.88 12.59
CA ASP A 32 24.91 13.20 13.98
C ASP A 32 23.39 13.40 14.16
N GLY A 33 22.69 13.86 13.11
CA GLY A 33 21.23 13.71 12.98
C GLY A 33 20.88 13.12 11.61
N CYS A 34 20.00 12.11 11.60
CA CYS A 34 19.50 11.49 10.37
C CYS A 34 17.97 11.38 10.42
N SER A 35 17.30 11.66 9.29
CA SER A 35 15.87 11.43 9.16
C SER A 35 15.62 9.94 8.95
N ILE A 36 14.67 9.36 9.68
CA ILE A 36 14.22 7.97 9.48
C ILE A 36 13.39 7.85 8.19
N ILE A 37 12.77 8.93 7.74
CA ILE A 37 11.93 8.94 6.53
C ILE A 37 12.80 9.10 5.28
N ASP A 38 13.80 9.98 5.36
CA ASP A 38 14.70 10.34 4.27
C ASP A 38 16.17 10.21 4.72
N PRO A 39 16.65 8.99 4.99
CA PRO A 39 17.99 8.81 5.53
C PRO A 39 19.06 9.11 4.49
N ILE A 40 20.13 9.76 4.95
CA ILE A 40 21.35 9.99 4.20
C ILE A 40 22.47 9.24 4.90
N ILE A 41 23.04 8.24 4.23
CA ILE A 41 23.96 7.31 4.86
C ILE A 41 25.27 7.27 4.12
N LYS A 42 26.35 7.32 4.89
CA LYS A 42 27.70 7.29 4.36
C LYS A 42 28.27 5.90 4.52
N VAL A 43 28.84 5.40 3.42
CA VAL A 43 29.48 4.10 3.35
C VAL A 43 30.90 4.31 2.87
N GLU A 44 31.85 3.81 3.65
CA GLU A 44 33.25 3.76 3.25
C GLU A 44 33.54 2.40 2.60
N ASN A 45 34.38 2.42 1.57
CA ASN A 45 34.96 1.21 1.01
C ASN A 45 33.90 0.20 0.49
N ALA A 46 32.95 0.68 -0.31
CA ALA A 46 32.09 -0.20 -1.08
C ALA A 46 32.89 -0.82 -2.23
N VAL A 47 33.58 -1.92 -1.93
CA VAL A 47 34.54 -2.59 -2.83
C VAL A 47 33.90 -3.17 -4.09
N ASN A 48 32.58 -3.17 -4.23
CA ASN A 48 31.91 -3.91 -5.30
C ASN A 48 30.85 -3.08 -6.01
N ASN A 49 30.71 -3.30 -7.33
CA ASN A 49 29.72 -2.72 -8.26
C ASN A 49 28.24 -2.80 -7.81
N HIS A 50 27.95 -3.35 -6.64
CA HIS A 50 26.62 -3.45 -6.05
C HIS A 50 26.00 -2.08 -5.76
N LEU A 51 26.80 -1.05 -5.43
CA LEU A 51 26.27 0.31 -5.26
C LEU A 51 25.80 0.93 -6.57
N THR A 52 26.42 0.59 -7.71
CA THR A 52 26.00 1.12 -9.01
C THR A 52 24.75 0.43 -9.55
N GLU A 53 24.43 -0.76 -9.06
CA GLU A 53 23.29 -1.56 -9.52
C GLU A 53 22.08 -1.51 -8.58
N CYS A 54 22.28 -1.07 -7.34
CA CYS A 54 21.22 -1.02 -6.35
C CYS A 54 20.28 0.17 -6.59
N ASN A 55 19.00 -0.07 -6.38
CA ASN A 55 17.96 0.97 -6.42
C ASN A 55 17.03 0.88 -5.19
N TYR A 56 17.32 -0.05 -4.28
CA TYR A 56 16.49 -0.34 -3.12
C TYR A 56 17.34 -0.81 -1.93
N ALA A 57 16.88 -0.54 -0.72
CA ALA A 57 17.61 -0.90 0.50
C ALA A 57 16.67 -1.27 1.65
N TYR A 58 17.15 -2.13 2.55
CA TYR A 58 16.51 -2.41 3.84
C TYR A 58 17.46 -2.05 4.98
N ILE A 59 16.94 -1.32 5.96
CA ILE A 59 17.67 -0.95 7.17
C ILE A 59 17.03 -1.67 8.35
N PRO A 60 17.64 -2.76 8.86
CA PRO A 60 17.08 -3.54 9.96
C PRO A 60 16.84 -2.74 11.24
N GLU A 61 17.72 -1.79 11.54
CA GLU A 61 17.63 -0.93 12.73
C GLU A 61 16.37 -0.07 12.74
N PHE A 62 15.88 0.33 11.56
CA PHE A 62 14.64 1.09 11.41
C PHE A 62 13.42 0.20 11.10
N GLY A 63 13.63 -1.08 10.77
CA GLY A 63 12.58 -1.98 10.32
C GLY A 63 11.86 -1.50 9.05
N ARG A 64 12.58 -0.80 8.17
CA ARG A 64 12.00 -0.08 7.03
C ARG A 64 12.74 -0.38 5.73
N TYR A 65 11.97 -0.39 4.66
CA TYR A 65 12.46 -0.45 3.28
C TYR A 65 12.52 0.94 2.67
N TYR A 66 13.46 1.13 1.74
CA TYR A 66 13.74 2.43 1.14
C TYR A 66 14.03 2.31 -0.35
N PHE A 67 13.50 3.27 -1.12
CA PHE A 67 13.98 3.55 -2.47
C PHE A 67 15.26 4.37 -2.39
N ILE A 68 16.23 4.05 -3.24
CA ILE A 68 17.44 4.86 -3.40
C ILE A 68 17.15 5.95 -4.42
N ASN A 69 17.18 7.20 -3.97
CA ASN A 69 16.93 8.36 -4.84
C ASN A 69 18.20 8.83 -5.54
N ASN A 70 19.34 8.78 -4.83
CA ASN A 70 20.61 9.24 -5.34
C ASN A 70 21.78 8.57 -4.62
N ILE A 71 22.88 8.34 -5.34
CA ILE A 71 24.15 7.88 -4.78
C ILE A 71 25.23 8.84 -5.29
N THR A 72 25.88 9.53 -4.37
CA THR A 72 26.99 10.43 -4.70
C THR A 72 28.30 9.83 -4.17
N CYS A 73 29.38 9.96 -4.94
CA CYS A 73 30.71 9.51 -4.54
C CYS A 73 31.65 10.70 -4.37
N LYS A 74 32.45 10.69 -3.31
CA LYS A 74 33.53 11.65 -3.07
C LYS A 74 34.77 10.89 -2.60
N GLY A 75 35.61 10.47 -3.55
CA GLY A 75 36.71 9.55 -3.28
C GLY A 75 36.19 8.16 -2.91
N ASN A 76 36.62 7.63 -1.77
CA ASN A 76 36.20 6.31 -1.27
C ASN A 76 34.94 6.34 -0.39
N LEU A 77 34.33 7.52 -0.25
CA LEU A 77 33.12 7.74 0.54
C LEU A 77 31.92 7.85 -0.40
N PHE A 78 30.94 6.99 -0.18
CA PHE A 78 29.65 7.01 -0.89
C PHE A 78 28.58 7.55 0.04
N GLU A 79 27.78 8.48 -0.44
CA GLU A 79 26.62 9.01 0.26
C GLU A 79 25.35 8.59 -0.48
N ILE A 80 24.53 7.79 0.19
CA ILE A 80 23.30 7.20 -0.34
C ILE A 80 22.13 7.99 0.25
N GLN A 81 21.35 8.63 -0.63
CA GLN A 81 20.14 9.35 -0.27
C GLN A 81 18.94 8.47 -0.60
N MET A 82 18.07 8.28 0.38
CA MET A 82 16.98 7.32 0.33
C MET A 82 15.66 7.96 0.74
N HIS A 83 14.56 7.32 0.36
CA HIS A 83 13.22 7.66 0.83
C HIS A 83 12.44 6.40 1.17
N VAL A 84 11.71 6.42 2.28
CA VAL A 84 10.98 5.26 2.78
C VAL A 84 9.94 4.73 1.78
N ASP A 85 9.89 3.42 1.62
CA ASP A 85 8.78 2.72 0.97
C ASP A 85 7.79 2.26 2.04
N VAL A 86 6.74 3.08 2.24
CA VAL A 86 5.70 2.78 3.22
C VAL A 86 4.88 1.54 2.85
N LEU A 87 4.71 1.24 1.56
CA LEU A 87 3.91 0.10 1.11
C LEU A 87 4.61 -1.20 1.46
N SER A 88 5.90 -1.33 1.15
CA SER A 88 6.67 -2.52 1.50
C SER A 88 6.94 -2.63 3.00
N THR A 89 7.18 -1.51 3.68
CA THR A 89 7.39 -1.49 5.14
C THR A 89 6.18 -2.02 5.90
N TYR A 90 4.98 -1.57 5.53
CA TYR A 90 3.74 -1.89 6.26
C TYR A 90 2.88 -2.93 5.55
N LYS A 91 3.46 -3.69 4.64
CA LYS A 91 2.76 -4.63 3.76
C LYS A 91 1.82 -5.59 4.48
N GLU A 92 2.26 -6.18 5.58
CA GLU A 92 1.45 -7.13 6.37
C GLU A 92 0.26 -6.44 7.04
N VAL A 93 0.46 -5.22 7.55
CA VAL A 93 -0.63 -4.42 8.15
C VAL A 93 -1.64 -3.99 7.08
N ILE A 94 -1.16 -3.57 5.92
CA ILE A 94 -2.00 -3.15 4.78
C ILE A 94 -2.85 -4.33 4.28
N ARG A 95 -2.27 -5.52 4.18
CA ARG A 95 -2.99 -6.74 3.75
C ARG A 95 -4.09 -7.16 4.72
N ASN A 96 -3.87 -6.95 6.01
CA ASN A 96 -4.84 -7.29 7.05
C ASN A 96 -5.91 -6.20 7.24
N ASN A 97 -5.77 -5.05 6.59
CA ASN A 97 -6.74 -3.97 6.71
C ASN A 97 -8.06 -4.33 6.01
N THR A 98 -9.19 -4.03 6.65
CA THR A 98 -10.52 -4.23 6.09
C THR A 98 -11.10 -2.88 5.68
N ALA A 99 -11.58 -2.78 4.44
CA ALA A 99 -12.12 -1.54 3.90
C ALA A 99 -13.27 -1.83 2.93
N VAL A 100 -14.17 -0.85 2.78
CA VAL A 100 -15.18 -0.88 1.72
C VAL A 100 -14.48 -0.53 0.41
N VAL A 101 -14.39 -1.51 -0.48
CA VAL A 101 -13.77 -1.34 -1.79
C VAL A 101 -14.76 -0.67 -2.73
N SER A 102 -14.53 0.59 -3.10
CA SER A 102 -15.39 1.30 -4.06
C SER A 102 -15.27 0.72 -5.47
N ARG A 103 -14.07 0.27 -5.86
CA ARG A 103 -13.76 -0.29 -7.18
C ARG A 103 -12.77 -1.43 -7.08
N GLN A 104 -13.07 -2.53 -7.79
CA GLN A 104 -12.09 -3.54 -8.12
C GLN A 104 -12.46 -4.25 -9.42
N GLN A 105 -11.46 -4.65 -10.20
CA GLN A 105 -11.65 -5.29 -11.50
C GLN A 105 -12.24 -6.70 -11.38
N ASN A 106 -11.84 -7.47 -10.36
CA ASN A 106 -12.11 -8.92 -10.31
C ASN A 106 -13.36 -9.29 -9.49
N ASN A 107 -13.84 -8.42 -8.60
CA ASN A 107 -14.96 -8.71 -7.70
C ASN A 107 -15.86 -7.47 -7.52
N TYR A 108 -16.67 -7.17 -8.52
CA TYR A 108 -17.52 -5.98 -8.51
C TYR A 108 -18.78 -6.17 -7.65
N ASN A 109 -19.22 -5.12 -6.98
CA ASN A 109 -20.49 -5.10 -6.25
C ASN A 109 -21.44 -4.08 -6.91
N LEU A 110 -22.52 -4.55 -7.53
CA LEU A 110 -23.50 -3.72 -8.23
C LEU A 110 -24.33 -2.81 -7.29
N TYR A 111 -24.26 -3.04 -5.97
CA TYR A 111 -24.89 -2.20 -4.95
C TYR A 111 -24.00 -1.03 -4.50
N LEU A 112 -22.72 -1.03 -4.86
CA LEU A 112 -21.83 0.09 -4.59
C LEU A 112 -21.88 1.09 -5.74
N GLN A 113 -22.22 2.33 -5.43
CA GLN A 113 -22.28 3.40 -6.42
C GLN A 113 -20.87 3.86 -6.78
N ASP A 114 -20.42 3.45 -7.95
CA ASP A 114 -19.10 3.76 -8.49
C ASP A 114 -19.12 4.80 -9.63
N GLY A 115 -20.26 5.45 -9.85
CA GLY A 115 -20.45 6.49 -10.88
C GLY A 115 -20.42 6.00 -12.34
N ASN A 116 -19.75 4.88 -12.65
CA ASN A 116 -19.69 4.28 -13.98
C ASN A 116 -20.78 3.23 -14.24
N PHE A 117 -21.26 2.55 -13.20
CA PHE A 117 -22.33 1.56 -13.30
C PHE A 117 -23.63 2.12 -12.72
N LYS A 118 -24.76 1.89 -13.40
CA LYS A 118 -26.08 2.19 -12.82
C LYS A 118 -26.29 1.28 -11.61
N THR A 119 -26.41 1.87 -10.43
CA THR A 119 -26.82 1.14 -9.24
C THR A 119 -28.29 0.77 -9.38
N ASN A 120 -28.59 -0.51 -9.22
CA ASN A 120 -29.98 -0.96 -9.22
C ASN A 120 -30.56 -0.77 -7.83
N ALA A 121 -31.48 0.17 -7.67
CA ALA A 121 -32.34 0.25 -6.50
C ALA A 121 -33.64 -0.50 -6.81
N PHE A 122 -33.76 -1.74 -6.35
CA PHE A 122 -35.01 -2.50 -6.47
C PHE A 122 -35.93 -2.14 -5.29
N PRO A 123 -37.16 -1.64 -5.53
CA PRO A 123 -38.12 -1.47 -4.46
C PRO A 123 -38.50 -2.85 -3.89
N HIS A 124 -38.40 -3.01 -2.57
CA HIS A 124 -38.93 -4.20 -1.90
C HIS A 124 -40.45 -4.06 -1.79
N MET A 125 -41.18 -4.69 -2.71
CA MET A 125 -42.65 -4.72 -2.69
C MET A 125 -43.13 -6.05 -2.10
N GLN A 126 -43.94 -5.97 -1.06
CA GLN A 126 -44.70 -7.11 -0.55
C GLN A 126 -46.18 -6.89 -0.89
N ILE A 127 -46.77 -7.86 -1.59
CA ILE A 127 -48.20 -7.88 -1.86
C ILE A 127 -48.83 -8.86 -0.87
N ILE A 128 -49.59 -8.34 0.09
CA ILE A 128 -50.36 -9.15 1.04
C ILE A 128 -51.78 -9.27 0.47
N GLN A 129 -52.17 -10.50 0.12
CA GLN A 129 -53.53 -10.81 -0.30
C GLN A 129 -54.41 -10.93 0.95
N PHE A 130 -55.51 -10.18 1.00
CA PHE A 130 -56.52 -10.34 2.04
C PHE A 130 -57.48 -11.46 1.61
N PRO A 131 -57.55 -12.61 2.32
CA PRO A 131 -58.26 -13.80 1.86
C PRO A 131 -59.74 -13.59 1.54
N GLU A 132 -60.41 -12.65 2.22
CA GLU A 132 -61.87 -12.45 2.14
C GLU A 132 -62.27 -11.05 1.61
N GLY A 133 -61.31 -10.27 1.11
CA GLY A 133 -61.56 -8.90 0.64
C GLY A 133 -62.12 -7.94 1.72
N PHE A 134 -62.44 -6.71 1.30
CA PHE A 134 -62.94 -5.64 2.18
C PHE A 134 -64.44 -5.43 1.96
N SER A 135 -65.27 -6.37 2.42
CA SER A 135 -66.68 -6.45 1.98
C SER A 135 -67.72 -5.84 2.92
N SER A 136 -67.37 -5.39 4.14
CA SER A 136 -68.43 -5.01 5.10
C SER A 136 -68.11 -4.03 6.24
N PHE A 137 -66.92 -3.42 6.32
CA PHE A 137 -66.61 -2.43 7.36
C PHE A 137 -65.91 -1.18 6.80
N ASN A 138 -65.96 -0.07 7.54
CA ASN A 138 -65.12 1.09 7.27
C ASN A 138 -63.68 0.75 7.70
N PHE A 139 -62.73 0.77 6.76
CA PHE A 139 -61.32 0.49 7.04
C PHE A 139 -60.54 1.81 7.15
N ILE A 140 -59.71 1.95 8.18
CA ILE A 140 -58.76 3.06 8.29
C ILE A 140 -57.41 2.53 7.79
N LEU A 141 -56.94 3.06 6.67
CA LEU A 141 -55.59 2.81 6.18
C LEU A 141 -54.67 3.88 6.77
N SER A 142 -53.84 3.50 7.74
CA SER A 142 -52.79 4.38 8.26
C SER A 142 -51.49 4.09 7.54
N VAL A 143 -51.02 5.04 6.72
CA VAL A 143 -49.66 5.00 6.18
C VAL A 143 -48.77 5.77 7.16
N ALA A 144 -47.88 5.04 7.85
CA ALA A 144 -46.80 5.66 8.61
C ALA A 144 -45.59 5.77 7.67
N GLY A 145 -45.20 7.01 7.35
CA GLY A 145 -43.99 7.35 6.61
C GLY A 145 -42.80 7.59 7.53
#